data_AF-A0A0C2FQR4-F1
#
_entry.id   AF-A0A0C2FQR4-F1
#
_cell.length_a   1.000
_cell.length_b   1.000
_cell.length_c   1.000
_cell.angle_alpha   90.00
_cell.angle_beta   90.00
_cell.angle_gamma   90.00
#
_symmetry.space_group_name_H-M   'P 1'
#
loop_
_entity.id
_entity.type
_entity.pdbx_description
1 polymer ?
#
loop_
_entity_poly.entity_id
_entity_poly.type
_entity_poly.pdbx_seq_one_letter_code
_entity_poly.pdbx_strand_id
1 'polypeptide(L)'
;MNEAELKVLQDEIKAMGDEIRSLKTEKADPALIKAKVAAMLEKKKLLGDGQTDQGKFVLKTAKGTRDYGPKSMAVRESVLKIVTDAFKRHGAETIDTPVFELRDVLMGKYGEEGGKLVYDLQDQGGELLSLRYDLTDFDIAGQYDLMIPEAECLKIVDEVLSKLEIGEFYVKLNHRYILEGMFAACGAGSDQFKTVCSSIDKLDKQPWNEVNQELML
;
A
#
# COMPACT_ATOMS: atom_id res chain seq x y z
N MET A 1 3.50 42.85 -14.21
CA MET A 1 4.57 42.77 -15.21
C MET A 1 3.98 43.14 -16.56
N ASN A 2 4.71 43.91 -17.36
CA ASN A 2 4.34 44.12 -18.76
C ASN A 2 4.65 42.86 -19.60
N GLU A 3 4.17 42.82 -20.83
CA GLU A 3 4.28 41.65 -21.71
C GLU A 3 5.74 41.30 -22.06
N ALA A 4 6.63 42.31 -22.12
CA ALA A 4 8.06 42.12 -22.35
C ALA A 4 8.76 41.48 -21.14
N GLU A 5 8.44 41.92 -19.92
CA GLU A 5 8.92 41.36 -18.66
C GLU A 5 8.47 39.91 -18.47
N LEU A 6 7.23 39.60 -18.88
CA LEU A 6 6.69 38.24 -18.82
C LEU A 6 7.46 37.28 -19.74
N LYS A 7 7.75 37.72 -20.96
CA LYS A 7 8.50 36.94 -21.94
C LYS A 7 9.94 36.68 -21.50
N VAL A 8 10.61 37.69 -20.94
CA VAL A 8 11.97 37.53 -20.38
C VAL A 8 11.96 36.51 -19.24
N LEU A 9 10.99 36.59 -18.33
CA LEU A 9 10.87 35.63 -17.23
C LEU A 9 10.60 34.21 -17.72
N GLN A 10 9.78 34.03 -18.75
CA GLN A 10 9.53 32.73 -19.38
C GLN A 10 10.80 32.15 -20.02
N ASP A 11 11.57 32.96 -20.75
CA ASP A 11 12.82 32.54 -21.38
C ASP A 11 13.88 32.15 -20.35
N GLU A 12 13.99 32.88 -19.23
CA GLU A 12 14.86 32.52 -18.11
C GLU A 12 14.48 31.19 -17.47
N ILE A 13 13.17 30.94 -17.25
CA ILE A 13 12.68 29.68 -16.69
C ILE A 13 12.98 28.51 -17.62
N LYS A 14 12.83 28.71 -18.92
CA LYS A 14 13.17 27.72 -19.94
C LYS A 14 14.66 27.39 -19.91
N ALA A 15 15.53 28.40 -19.89
CA ALA A 15 16.98 28.22 -19.82
C ALA A 15 17.41 27.45 -18.56
N MET A 16 16.84 27.79 -17.39
CA MET A 16 17.08 27.03 -16.15
C MET A 16 16.60 25.58 -16.26
N GLY A 17 15.46 25.34 -16.90
CA GLY A 17 14.92 23.99 -17.13
C GLY A 17 15.76 23.13 -18.07
N ASP A 18 16.44 23.74 -19.05
CA ASP A 18 17.38 23.07 -19.95
C ASP A 18 18.71 22.76 -19.24
N GLU A 19 19.22 23.69 -18.42
CA GLU A 19 20.41 23.47 -17.59
C GLU A 19 20.22 22.31 -16.60
N ILE A 20 19.08 22.26 -15.90
CA ILE A 20 18.73 21.16 -14.98
C ILE A 20 18.70 19.81 -15.72
N ARG A 21 18.24 19.78 -16.98
CA ARG A 21 18.22 18.56 -17.80
C ARG A 21 19.62 18.10 -18.18
N SER A 22 20.54 19.02 -18.53
CA SER A 22 21.95 18.68 -18.77
C SER A 22 22.58 18.08 -17.52
N LEU A 23 22.43 18.75 -16.36
CA LEU A 23 23.00 18.29 -15.09
C LEU A 23 22.50 16.91 -14.65
N LYS A 24 21.23 16.59 -14.90
CA LYS A 24 20.69 15.25 -14.65
C LYS A 24 21.28 14.19 -15.59
N THR A 25 21.53 14.56 -16.85
CA THR A 25 22.14 13.67 -17.85
C THR A 25 23.61 13.39 -17.51
N GLU A 26 24.31 14.40 -17.02
CA GLU A 26 25.72 14.34 -16.60
C GLU A 26 25.91 13.70 -15.21
N LYS A 27 24.82 13.30 -14.52
CA LYS A 27 24.84 12.76 -13.16
C LYS A 27 25.57 13.67 -12.17
N ALA A 28 25.36 14.97 -12.29
CA ALA A 28 25.90 15.97 -11.35
C ALA A 28 25.36 15.77 -9.92
N ASP A 29 25.97 16.46 -8.97
CA ASP A 29 25.62 16.42 -7.55
C ASP A 29 24.10 16.59 -7.31
N PRO A 30 23.42 15.63 -6.66
CA PRO A 30 22.01 15.72 -6.30
C PRO A 30 21.63 16.98 -5.52
N ALA A 31 22.52 17.49 -4.66
CA ALA A 31 22.27 18.70 -3.88
C ALA A 31 22.19 19.94 -4.78
N LEU A 32 23.09 20.04 -5.77
CA LEU A 32 23.10 21.10 -6.77
C LEU A 32 21.84 21.08 -7.65
N ILE A 33 21.42 19.88 -8.09
CA ILE A 33 20.19 19.72 -8.89
C ILE A 33 18.97 20.16 -8.08
N LYS A 34 18.89 19.78 -6.80
CA LYS A 34 17.79 20.16 -5.92
C LYS A 34 17.71 21.67 -5.70
N ALA A 35 18.86 22.32 -5.48
CA ALA A 35 18.95 23.77 -5.32
C ALA A 35 18.48 24.52 -6.59
N LYS A 36 18.92 24.09 -7.77
CA LYS A 36 18.50 24.70 -9.06
C LYS A 36 17.01 24.49 -9.36
N VAL A 37 16.46 23.32 -9.03
CA VAL A 37 15.01 23.05 -9.16
C VAL A 37 14.20 23.97 -8.24
N ALA A 38 14.63 24.16 -6.99
CA ALA A 38 13.97 25.06 -6.06
C ALA A 38 13.98 26.52 -6.55
N ALA A 39 15.12 27.01 -7.05
CA ALA A 39 15.24 28.36 -7.60
C ALA A 39 14.35 28.58 -8.84
N MET A 40 14.26 27.57 -9.72
CA MET A 40 13.39 27.63 -10.89
C MET A 40 11.90 27.65 -10.51
N LEU A 41 11.51 26.89 -9.48
CA LEU A 41 10.14 26.87 -8.96
C LEU A 41 9.75 28.21 -8.31
N GLU A 42 10.64 28.85 -7.55
CA GLU A 42 10.39 30.19 -7.01
C GLU A 42 10.20 31.24 -8.12
N LYS A 43 11.04 31.22 -9.15
CA LYS A 43 10.85 32.08 -10.32
C LYS A 43 9.54 31.78 -11.08
N LYS A 44 9.12 30.52 -11.13
CA LYS A 44 7.85 30.12 -11.76
C LYS A 44 6.62 30.68 -11.03
N LYS A 45 6.68 30.85 -9.71
CA LYS A 45 5.60 31.51 -8.94
C LYS A 45 5.38 32.97 -9.35
N LEU A 46 6.43 33.66 -9.81
CA LEU A 46 6.35 35.06 -10.23
C LEU A 46 5.58 35.27 -11.56
N LEU A 47 5.37 34.20 -12.34
CA LEU A 47 4.54 34.28 -13.56
C LEU A 47 3.05 34.46 -13.26
N GLY A 48 2.61 34.23 -12.02
CA GLY A 48 1.20 34.15 -11.65
C GLY A 48 0.50 32.95 -12.30
N ASP A 49 -0.62 32.51 -11.72
CA ASP A 49 -1.40 31.37 -12.23
C ASP A 49 -2.11 31.63 -13.58
N GLY A 50 -1.81 32.77 -14.23
CA GLY A 50 -2.63 33.42 -15.25
C GLY A 50 -2.53 32.85 -16.67
N GLN A 51 -1.56 32.00 -16.97
CA GLN A 51 -1.58 31.14 -18.16
C GLN A 51 -0.90 29.84 -17.78
N THR A 52 -1.68 28.93 -17.20
CA THR A 52 -1.30 27.53 -17.19
C THR A 52 -1.21 27.09 -18.64
N ASP A 53 0.03 27.06 -19.17
CA ASP A 53 0.42 26.22 -20.28
C ASP A 53 -0.38 24.92 -20.09
N GLN A 54 -1.37 24.66 -20.95
CA GLN A 54 -2.29 23.54 -20.79
C GLN A 54 -1.41 22.30 -20.76
N GLY A 55 -1.08 21.87 -19.53
CA GLY A 55 0.01 20.94 -19.32
C GLY A 55 -0.27 19.75 -20.20
N LYS A 56 0.70 19.41 -21.07
CA LYS A 56 0.58 18.34 -22.07
C LYS A 56 -0.28 17.22 -21.51
N PHE A 57 -1.48 17.03 -22.05
CA PHE A 57 -2.43 16.04 -21.56
C PHE A 57 -1.73 14.68 -21.45
N VAL A 58 -1.61 14.16 -20.24
CA VAL A 58 -0.92 12.89 -19.98
C VAL A 58 -1.99 11.82 -19.81
N LEU A 59 -2.16 10.99 -20.84
CA LEU A 59 -3.01 9.81 -20.76
C LEU A 59 -2.29 8.73 -19.92
N LYS A 60 -2.62 8.66 -18.62
CA LYS A 60 -2.13 7.63 -17.70
C LYS A 60 -3.16 7.33 -16.62
N THR A 61 -3.12 6.12 -16.09
CA THR A 61 -3.81 5.79 -14.85
C THR A 61 -3.13 6.44 -13.65
N ALA A 62 -3.83 6.50 -12.51
CA ALA A 62 -3.24 6.91 -11.25
C ALA A 62 -2.05 5.99 -10.90
N LYS A 63 -1.04 6.54 -10.22
CA LYS A 63 0.15 5.76 -9.83
C LYS A 63 -0.30 4.58 -8.94
N GLY A 64 0.15 3.37 -9.27
CA GLY A 64 -0.21 2.15 -8.54
C GLY A 64 -1.53 1.52 -8.98
N THR A 65 -2.25 2.09 -9.96
CA THR A 65 -3.47 1.51 -10.53
C THR A 65 -3.29 1.11 -11.99
N ARG A 66 -4.10 0.15 -12.44
CA ARG A 66 -4.09 -0.37 -13.82
C ARG A 66 -5.51 -0.70 -14.28
N ASP A 67 -5.73 -0.60 -15.58
CA ASP A 67 -6.95 -1.09 -16.21
C ASP A 67 -6.90 -2.61 -16.42
N TYR A 68 -8.08 -3.26 -16.42
CA TYR A 68 -8.23 -4.66 -16.77
C TYR A 68 -8.92 -4.78 -18.11
N GLY A 69 -8.18 -5.19 -19.15
CA GLY A 69 -8.74 -5.48 -20.47
C GLY A 69 -9.48 -6.82 -20.53
N PRO A 70 -10.12 -7.15 -21.66
CA PRO A 70 -10.98 -8.34 -21.79
C PRO A 70 -10.30 -9.65 -21.40
N LYS A 71 -9.05 -9.87 -21.82
CA LYS A 71 -8.29 -11.09 -21.49
C LYS A 71 -8.04 -11.23 -19.99
N SER A 72 -7.63 -10.14 -19.32
CA SER A 72 -7.40 -10.16 -17.87
C SER A 72 -8.69 -10.26 -17.07
N MET A 73 -9.80 -9.70 -17.58
CA MET A 73 -11.11 -9.83 -16.95
C MET A 73 -11.62 -11.27 -17.02
N ALA A 74 -11.47 -11.96 -18.15
CA ALA A 74 -11.84 -13.37 -18.26
C ALA A 74 -11.11 -14.26 -17.23
N VAL A 75 -9.80 -14.03 -17.04
CA VAL A 75 -9.02 -14.73 -16.00
C VAL A 75 -9.52 -14.36 -14.61
N ARG A 76 -9.73 -13.07 -14.33
CA ARG A 76 -10.22 -12.59 -13.03
C ARG A 76 -11.57 -13.22 -12.67
N GLU A 77 -12.51 -13.25 -13.61
CA GLU A 77 -13.83 -13.84 -13.42
C GLU A 77 -13.74 -15.34 -13.12
N SER A 78 -12.88 -16.06 -13.84
CA SER A 78 -12.64 -17.49 -13.58
C SER A 78 -12.09 -17.74 -12.17
N VAL A 79 -11.12 -16.94 -11.73
CA VAL A 79 -10.53 -17.05 -10.38
C VAL A 79 -11.56 -16.70 -9.31
N LEU A 80 -12.28 -15.58 -9.45
CA LEU A 80 -13.31 -15.15 -8.50
C LEU A 80 -14.44 -16.18 -8.40
N LYS A 81 -14.80 -16.84 -9.49
CA LYS A 81 -15.80 -17.91 -9.47
C LYS A 81 -15.35 -19.08 -8.59
N ILE A 82 -14.10 -19.52 -8.69
CA ILE A 82 -13.56 -20.61 -7.86
C ILE A 82 -13.63 -20.26 -6.38
N VAL A 83 -13.20 -19.05 -6.03
CA VAL A 83 -13.20 -18.53 -4.65
C VAL A 83 -14.64 -18.43 -4.12
N THR A 84 -15.52 -17.76 -4.85
CA THR A 84 -16.92 -17.55 -4.42
C THR A 84 -17.71 -18.86 -4.34
N ASP A 85 -17.46 -19.83 -5.23
CA ASP A 85 -18.07 -21.16 -5.17
C ASP A 85 -17.58 -21.96 -3.95
N ALA A 86 -16.35 -21.75 -3.49
CA ALA A 86 -15.86 -22.33 -2.24
C ALA A 86 -16.58 -21.70 -1.04
N PHE A 87 -16.61 -20.37 -0.94
CA PHE A 87 -17.29 -19.67 0.17
C PHE A 87 -18.77 -20.07 0.30
N LYS A 88 -19.50 -20.13 -0.82
CA LYS A 88 -20.91 -20.56 -0.83
C LYS A 88 -21.11 -22.02 -0.39
N ARG A 89 -20.16 -22.91 -0.70
CA ARG A 89 -20.22 -24.32 -0.28
C ARG A 89 -20.12 -24.46 1.24
N HIS A 90 -19.41 -23.54 1.88
CA HIS A 90 -19.28 -23.42 3.33
C HIS A 90 -20.39 -22.56 3.95
N GLY A 91 -21.43 -22.20 3.19
CA GLY A 91 -22.59 -21.48 3.71
C GLY A 91 -22.34 -20.00 4.02
N ALA A 92 -21.25 -19.41 3.52
CA ALA A 92 -21.00 -17.99 3.73
C ALA A 92 -22.02 -17.10 3.02
N GLU A 93 -22.44 -16.06 3.72
CA GLU A 93 -23.23 -14.97 3.16
C GLU A 93 -22.29 -13.85 2.70
N THR A 94 -22.72 -13.07 1.70
CA THR A 94 -21.93 -11.97 1.15
C THR A 94 -22.54 -10.64 1.53
N ILE A 95 -21.71 -9.74 2.03
CA ILE A 95 -22.04 -8.33 2.22
C ILE A 95 -21.12 -7.48 1.35
N ASP A 96 -21.53 -6.24 1.09
CA ASP A 96 -20.66 -5.23 0.49
C ASP A 96 -20.76 -3.96 1.32
N THR A 97 -19.65 -3.26 1.45
CA THR A 97 -19.54 -2.00 2.20
C THR A 97 -19.07 -0.90 1.25
N PRO A 98 -19.36 0.37 1.55
CA PRO A 98 -18.82 1.48 0.78
C PRO A 98 -17.29 1.40 0.61
N VAL A 99 -16.78 1.98 -0.48
CA VAL A 99 -15.32 2.00 -0.75
C VAL A 99 -14.55 2.91 0.20
N PHE A 100 -15.25 3.81 0.89
CA PHE A 100 -14.72 4.72 1.90
C PHE A 100 -15.47 4.55 3.21
N GLU A 101 -14.76 4.80 4.30
CA GLU A 101 -15.29 4.79 5.67
C GLU A 101 -15.01 6.15 6.32
N LEU A 102 -15.65 6.41 7.47
CA LEU A 102 -15.27 7.54 8.31
C LEU A 102 -13.80 7.39 8.71
N ARG A 103 -13.01 8.47 8.57
CA ARG A 103 -11.58 8.45 8.85
C ARG A 103 -11.27 7.89 10.25
N ASP A 104 -12.06 8.29 11.25
CA ASP A 104 -11.88 7.87 12.63
C ASP A 104 -12.12 6.36 12.86
N VAL A 105 -12.87 5.69 11.96
CA VAL A 105 -13.08 4.23 12.01
C VAL A 105 -11.81 3.46 11.60
N LEU A 106 -10.97 4.07 10.76
CA LEU A 106 -9.73 3.46 10.25
C LEU A 106 -8.50 3.87 11.08
N MET A 107 -8.52 5.04 11.70
CA MET A 107 -7.41 5.51 12.53
C MET A 107 -7.21 4.62 13.76
N GLY A 108 -5.94 4.25 14.04
CA GLY A 108 -5.55 3.47 15.21
C GLY A 108 -5.70 1.95 15.10
N LYS A 109 -6.38 1.43 14.07
CA LYS A 109 -6.52 -0.03 13.86
C LYS A 109 -5.27 -0.71 13.30
N TYR A 110 -4.51 -0.01 12.46
CA TYR A 110 -3.41 -0.58 11.69
C TYR A 110 -2.01 -0.17 12.21
N GLY A 111 -1.89 0.09 13.52
CA GLY A 111 -0.62 0.50 14.14
C GLY A 111 -0.11 1.87 13.67
N GLU A 112 1.14 2.20 14.02
CA GLU A 112 1.74 3.52 13.74
C GLU A 112 2.00 3.78 12.24
N GLU A 113 2.14 2.72 11.44
CA GLU A 113 2.41 2.83 10.00
C GLU A 113 1.14 2.84 9.15
N GLY A 114 0.09 2.12 9.55
CA GLY A 114 -1.10 1.97 8.73
C GLY A 114 -1.84 3.28 8.48
N GLY A 115 -1.84 4.22 9.44
CA GLY A 115 -2.41 5.56 9.23
C GLY A 115 -1.71 6.38 8.14
N LYS A 116 -0.44 6.09 7.81
CA LYS A 116 0.31 6.80 6.76
C LYS A 116 0.01 6.29 5.34
N LEU A 117 -0.64 5.13 5.24
CA LEU A 117 -0.90 4.43 3.98
C LEU A 117 -2.36 4.54 3.52
N VAL A 118 -3.20 5.22 4.29
CA VAL A 118 -4.61 5.44 4.00
C VAL A 118 -4.78 6.64 3.06
N TYR A 119 -5.69 6.52 2.09
CA TYR A 119 -6.05 7.60 1.18
C TYR A 119 -7.23 8.41 1.72
N ASP A 120 -6.94 9.61 2.21
CA ASP A 120 -7.97 10.56 2.65
C ASP A 120 -8.65 11.24 1.46
N LEU A 121 -9.97 11.42 1.57
CA LEU A 121 -10.73 12.26 0.64
C LEU A 121 -10.53 13.73 1.00
N GLN A 122 -10.65 14.61 0.00
CA GLN A 122 -10.58 16.04 0.22
C GLN A 122 -11.73 16.50 1.12
N ASP A 123 -11.43 17.36 2.10
CA ASP A 123 -12.44 18.02 2.91
C ASP A 123 -13.26 19.00 2.05
N GLN A 124 -14.57 18.77 2.00
CA GLN A 124 -15.55 19.59 1.29
C GLN A 124 -16.58 20.24 2.24
N GLY A 125 -16.27 20.32 3.54
CA GLY A 125 -17.14 20.86 4.60
C GLY A 125 -18.11 19.84 5.21
N GLY A 126 -17.87 18.54 4.98
CA GLY A 126 -18.69 17.43 5.45
C GLY A 126 -17.94 16.49 6.39
N GLU A 127 -18.33 15.22 6.40
CA GLU A 127 -17.64 14.17 7.14
C GLU A 127 -16.26 13.89 6.54
N LEU A 128 -15.29 13.60 7.41
CA LEU A 128 -13.94 13.23 6.98
C LEU A 128 -13.92 11.75 6.64
N LEU A 129 -13.60 11.45 5.39
CA LEU A 129 -13.67 10.12 4.81
C LEU A 129 -12.32 9.66 4.30
N SER A 130 -12.10 8.35 4.32
CA SER A 130 -10.89 7.73 3.78
C SER A 130 -11.21 6.41 3.10
N LEU A 131 -10.45 6.05 2.07
CA LEU A 131 -10.61 4.77 1.37
C LEU A 131 -10.27 3.60 2.31
N ARG A 132 -11.05 2.52 2.22
CA ARG A 132 -10.80 1.29 2.99
C ARG A 132 -9.43 0.70 2.64
N TYR A 133 -8.70 0.26 3.67
CA TYR A 133 -7.32 -0.21 3.55
C TYR A 133 -7.24 -1.73 3.33
N ASP A 134 -8.15 -2.48 3.95
CA ASP A 134 -8.23 -3.93 3.89
C ASP A 134 -9.48 -4.41 3.14
N LEU A 135 -9.43 -5.69 2.79
CA LEU A 135 -10.56 -6.45 2.30
C LEU A 135 -10.71 -7.67 3.20
N THR A 136 -11.92 -7.87 3.70
CA THR A 136 -12.34 -9.02 4.48
C THR A 136 -12.96 -10.01 3.50
N ASP A 137 -12.19 -11.02 3.09
CA ASP A 137 -12.61 -11.95 2.03
C ASP A 137 -13.50 -13.09 2.56
N PHE A 138 -13.22 -13.63 3.76
CA PHE A 138 -14.00 -14.66 4.43
C PHE A 138 -13.70 -14.68 5.94
N ASP A 139 -14.74 -14.56 6.77
CA ASP A 139 -14.60 -14.53 8.22
C ASP A 139 -15.74 -15.31 8.90
N ILE A 140 -15.40 -15.97 10.01
CA ILE A 140 -16.36 -16.65 10.89
C ILE A 140 -16.39 -15.90 12.21
N ALA A 141 -17.53 -15.28 12.52
CA ALA A 141 -17.72 -14.53 13.76
C ALA A 141 -18.79 -15.20 14.63
N GLY A 142 -18.48 -15.42 15.91
CA GLY A 142 -19.40 -16.03 16.86
C GLY A 142 -18.68 -16.83 17.95
N GLN A 143 -19.45 -17.50 18.81
CA GLN A 143 -18.92 -18.44 19.80
C GLN A 143 -19.17 -19.86 19.31
N TYR A 144 -18.10 -20.63 19.20
CA TYR A 144 -18.10 -22.01 18.71
C TYR A 144 -17.19 -22.86 19.60
N ASP A 145 -17.27 -24.18 19.41
CA ASP A 145 -16.30 -25.09 20.00
C ASP A 145 -14.91 -24.84 19.41
N LEU A 146 -13.90 -25.08 20.25
CA LEU A 146 -12.52 -24.75 19.96
C LEU A 146 -12.04 -25.36 18.65
N MET A 147 -11.32 -24.55 17.86
CA MET A 147 -10.62 -24.94 16.63
C MET A 147 -11.53 -25.32 15.44
N ILE A 148 -12.85 -25.36 15.60
CA ILE A 148 -13.75 -25.69 14.48
C ILE A 148 -13.71 -24.61 13.39
N PRO A 149 -13.90 -23.31 13.70
CA PRO A 149 -13.83 -22.25 12.69
C PRO A 149 -12.46 -22.16 12.02
N GLU A 150 -11.38 -22.30 12.80
CA GLU A 150 -10.01 -22.21 12.28
C GLU A 150 -9.70 -23.38 11.32
N ALA A 151 -10.15 -24.60 11.65
CA ALA A 151 -10.01 -25.75 10.76
C ALA A 151 -10.83 -25.57 9.47
N GLU A 152 -12.02 -24.97 9.56
CA GLU A 152 -12.84 -24.65 8.40
C GLU A 152 -12.18 -23.60 7.48
N CYS A 153 -11.63 -22.52 8.05
CA CYS A 153 -10.85 -21.53 7.29
C CYS A 153 -9.69 -22.19 6.52
N LEU A 154 -8.96 -23.10 7.17
CA LEU A 154 -7.88 -23.86 6.51
C LEU A 154 -8.40 -24.77 5.41
N LYS A 155 -9.57 -25.39 5.61
CA LYS A 155 -10.18 -26.21 4.57
C LYS A 155 -10.57 -25.39 3.34
N ILE A 156 -11.09 -24.19 3.53
CA ILE A 156 -11.44 -23.28 2.44
C ILE A 156 -10.19 -22.86 1.66
N VAL A 157 -9.09 -22.52 2.35
CA VAL A 157 -7.81 -22.20 1.71
C VAL A 157 -7.32 -23.38 0.87
N ASP A 158 -7.30 -24.59 1.43
CA ASP A 158 -6.93 -25.82 0.72
C ASP A 158 -7.79 -26.05 -0.53
N GLU A 159 -9.12 -25.91 -0.41
CA GLU A 159 -10.03 -26.12 -1.55
C GLU A 159 -9.84 -25.10 -2.65
N VAL A 160 -9.65 -23.82 -2.30
CA VAL A 160 -9.43 -22.74 -3.27
C VAL A 160 -8.10 -22.95 -3.98
N LEU A 161 -7.00 -23.11 -3.24
CA LEU A 161 -5.66 -23.25 -3.84
C LEU A 161 -5.54 -24.52 -4.67
N SER A 162 -6.13 -25.63 -4.23
CA SER A 162 -6.16 -26.88 -5.00
C SER A 162 -6.94 -26.73 -6.31
N LYS A 163 -8.07 -26.00 -6.30
CA LYS A 163 -8.88 -25.78 -7.51
C LYS A 163 -8.30 -24.76 -8.48
N LEU A 164 -7.42 -23.87 -8.02
CA LEU A 164 -6.73 -22.92 -8.88
C LEU A 164 -5.64 -23.58 -9.73
N GLU A 165 -5.20 -24.80 -9.38
CA GLU A 165 -4.19 -25.57 -10.12
C GLU A 165 -2.88 -24.78 -10.33
N ILE A 166 -2.47 -23.99 -9.33
CA ILE A 166 -1.29 -23.11 -9.39
C ILE A 166 0.03 -23.79 -8.99
N GLY A 167 0.02 -25.13 -8.88
CA GLY A 167 1.15 -25.93 -8.44
C GLY A 167 1.05 -26.36 -6.97
N GLU A 168 2.13 -26.97 -6.48
CA GLU A 168 2.22 -27.40 -5.08
C GLU A 168 2.26 -26.21 -4.13
N PHE A 169 1.57 -26.33 -3.00
CA PHE A 169 1.56 -25.31 -1.96
C PHE A 169 1.67 -25.95 -0.58
N TYR A 170 2.05 -25.14 0.40
CA TYR A 170 2.03 -25.49 1.82
C TYR A 170 1.42 -24.34 2.61
N VAL A 171 0.71 -24.67 3.69
CA VAL A 171 0.15 -23.68 4.61
C VAL A 171 0.98 -23.70 5.89
N LYS A 172 1.65 -22.58 6.19
CA LYS A 172 2.40 -22.41 7.44
C LYS A 172 1.42 -22.01 8.55
N LEU A 173 1.44 -22.75 9.65
CA LEU A 173 0.60 -22.48 10.82
C LEU A 173 1.47 -22.07 12.00
N ASN A 174 0.97 -21.12 12.77
CA ASN A 174 1.54 -20.72 14.04
C ASN A 174 0.41 -20.23 14.96
N HIS A 175 0.69 -20.11 16.26
CA HIS A 175 -0.24 -19.57 17.23
C HIS A 175 0.46 -18.49 18.06
N ARG A 176 -0.20 -17.35 18.24
CA ARG A 176 0.37 -16.21 18.98
C ARG A 176 0.86 -16.59 20.38
N TYR A 177 0.10 -17.40 21.12
CA TYR A 177 0.51 -17.86 22.45
C TYR A 177 1.72 -18.80 22.46
N ILE A 178 2.02 -19.50 21.35
CA ILE A 178 3.26 -20.26 21.24
C ILE A 178 4.45 -19.29 21.16
N LEU A 179 4.32 -18.23 20.35
CA LEU A 179 5.34 -17.19 20.27
C LEU A 179 5.52 -16.45 21.60
N GLU A 180 4.43 -16.04 22.23
CA GLU A 180 4.47 -15.36 23.54
C GLU A 180 5.12 -16.25 24.61
N GLY A 181 4.76 -17.55 24.66
CA GLY A 181 5.38 -18.51 25.58
C GLY A 181 6.86 -18.74 25.30
N MET A 182 7.25 -18.86 24.03
CA MET A 182 8.66 -18.99 23.62
C MET A 182 9.47 -17.76 24.03
N PHE A 183 8.94 -16.56 23.80
CA PHE A 183 9.63 -15.31 24.14
C PHE A 183 9.78 -15.16 25.65
N ALA A 184 8.72 -15.47 26.40
CA ALA A 184 8.76 -15.45 27.86
C ALA A 184 9.80 -16.45 28.40
N ALA A 185 9.88 -17.65 27.83
CA ALA A 185 10.87 -18.66 28.21
C ALA A 185 12.32 -18.23 27.90
N CYS A 186 12.53 -17.45 26.83
CA CYS A 186 13.82 -16.88 26.48
C CYS A 186 14.21 -15.64 27.30
N GLY A 187 13.34 -15.16 28.21
CA GLY A 187 13.61 -14.00 29.08
C GLY A 187 13.41 -12.64 28.39
N ALA A 188 12.71 -12.60 27.25
CA ALA A 188 12.38 -11.34 26.58
C ALA A 188 11.27 -10.58 27.33
N GLY A 189 11.39 -9.25 27.39
CA GLY A 189 10.36 -8.39 27.98
C GLY A 189 9.08 -8.38 27.15
N SER A 190 7.91 -8.33 27.80
CA SER A 190 6.60 -8.28 27.11
C SER A 190 6.42 -7.02 26.25
N ASP A 191 7.13 -5.95 26.60
CA ASP A 191 7.20 -4.68 25.86
C ASP A 191 7.92 -4.80 24.50
N GLN A 192 8.81 -5.79 24.35
CA GLN A 192 9.57 -6.02 23.13
C GLN A 192 8.85 -6.97 22.15
N PHE A 193 7.74 -7.61 22.56
CA PHE A 193 7.07 -8.67 21.80
C PHE A 193 6.75 -8.26 20.36
N LYS A 194 6.16 -7.07 20.16
CA LYS A 194 5.80 -6.57 18.81
C LYS A 194 7.03 -6.38 17.92
N THR A 195 8.09 -5.81 18.46
CA THR A 195 9.34 -5.54 17.73
C THR A 195 10.00 -6.84 17.31
N VAL A 196 10.15 -7.79 18.24
CA VAL A 196 10.75 -9.10 17.96
C VAL A 196 9.91 -9.89 16.94
N CYS A 197 8.57 -9.87 17.04
CA CYS A 197 7.71 -10.47 16.02
C CYS A 197 7.90 -9.85 14.63
N SER A 198 8.08 -8.53 14.55
CA SER A 198 8.36 -7.83 13.28
C SER A 198 9.69 -8.27 12.67
N SER A 199 10.73 -8.48 13.49
CA SER A 199 12.01 -9.00 13.02
C SER A 199 11.91 -10.46 12.57
N ILE A 200 11.22 -11.32 13.34
CA ILE A 200 11.02 -12.74 13.01
C ILE A 200 10.21 -12.91 11.70
N ASP A 201 9.24 -12.03 11.43
CA ASP A 201 8.45 -12.07 10.19
C ASP A 201 9.34 -11.99 8.93
N LYS A 202 10.49 -11.32 9.02
CA LYS A 202 11.45 -11.17 7.91
C LYS A 202 12.19 -12.45 7.54
N LEU A 203 12.11 -13.52 8.35
CA LEU A 203 12.78 -14.80 8.07
C LEU A 203 12.28 -15.49 6.80
N ASP A 204 11.13 -15.08 6.26
CA ASP A 204 10.63 -15.56 4.98
C ASP A 204 11.39 -14.97 3.78
N LYS A 205 12.05 -13.82 3.95
CA LYS A 205 12.71 -13.04 2.90
C LYS A 205 14.20 -12.82 3.15
N GLN A 206 14.67 -12.93 4.39
CA GLN A 206 16.02 -12.61 4.81
C GLN A 206 16.73 -13.80 5.50
N PRO A 207 18.05 -13.93 5.31
CA PRO A 207 18.85 -14.91 6.04
C PRO A 207 18.83 -14.71 7.57
N TRP A 208 18.95 -15.81 8.32
CA TRP A 208 18.96 -15.79 9.79
C TRP A 208 20.01 -14.84 10.39
N ASN A 209 21.21 -14.73 9.79
CA ASN A 209 22.26 -13.86 10.33
C ASN A 209 21.87 -12.37 10.32
N GLU A 210 21.09 -11.90 9.35
CA GLU A 210 20.62 -10.51 9.29
C GLU A 210 19.53 -10.27 10.33
N VAL A 211 18.55 -11.18 10.41
CA VAL A 211 17.48 -11.10 11.43
C VAL A 211 18.05 -11.19 12.84
N ASN A 212 19.03 -12.07 13.07
CA ASN A 212 19.69 -12.19 14.37
C ASN A 212 20.48 -10.93 14.75
N GLN A 213 21.10 -10.24 13.79
CA GLN A 213 21.74 -8.95 14.06
C GLN A 213 20.71 -7.91 14.47
N GLU A 214 19.55 -7.86 13.80
CA GLU A 214 18.45 -6.95 14.14
C GLU A 214 17.90 -7.21 15.55
N LEU A 215 17.78 -8.48 15.95
CA LEU A 215 17.29 -8.88 17.27
C LEU A 215 18.25 -8.56 18.42
N MET A 216 19.54 -8.34 18.13
CA MET A 216 20.58 -8.06 19.12
C MET A 216 20.84 -6.55 19.30
N LEU A 217 20.16 -5.69 18.54
CA LEU A 217 20.20 -4.23 18.63
C LEU A 217 19.13 -3.70 19.60
#